data_AF-A0A0Q8HWY8-F1
#
_entry.id   AF-A0A0Q8HWY8-F1
#
_cell.length_a   1.000
_cell.length_b   1.000
_cell.length_c   1.000
_cell.angle_alpha   90.00
_cell.angle_beta   90.00
_cell.angle_gamma   90.00
#
_symmetry.space_group_name_H-M   'P 1'
#
loop_
_entity.id
_entity.type
_entity.pdbx_description
1 polymer ?
#
loop_
_entity_poly.entity_id
_entity_poly.type
_entity_poly.pdbx_seq_one_letter_code
_entity_poly.pdbx_strand_id
1 'polypeptide(L)'
;MLWTIIVTLVGGTIIGLIGKAVAPGDRTRFPLWLTTACGIVGMLVGSYLYWVVVGNNNGNFDKHPAEMTNATNGIDWIRHLWQVAVAAIAVIAGSILTGRRKS
;
A
#
# COMPACT_ATOMS: atom_id res chain seq x y z
N MET A 1 10.56 3.46 -12.47
CA MET A 1 10.27 2.01 -12.42
C MET A 1 11.07 1.27 -11.35
N LEU A 2 12.42 1.29 -11.36
CA LEU A 2 13.21 0.56 -10.34
C LEU A 2 12.94 1.05 -8.91
N TRP A 3 12.98 2.37 -8.69
CA TRP A 3 12.72 3.00 -7.39
C TRP A 3 11.34 2.62 -6.82
N THR A 4 10.30 2.66 -7.64
CA THR A 4 8.93 2.31 -7.22
C THR A 4 8.79 0.85 -6.84
N ILE A 5 9.50 -0.06 -7.52
CA ILE A 5 9.51 -1.49 -7.17
C ILE A 5 10.17 -1.68 -5.80
N ILE A 6 11.34 -1.05 -5.59
CA ILE A 6 12.06 -1.13 -4.31
C ILE A 6 11.17 -0.62 -3.16
N VAL A 7 10.59 0.57 -3.30
CA VAL A 7 9.73 1.17 -2.26
C VAL A 7 8.48 0.33 -2.01
N THR A 8 7.86 -0.22 -3.05
CA THR A 8 6.66 -1.08 -2.90
C THR A 8 6.99 -2.36 -2.14
N LEU A 9 8.11 -3.01 -2.45
CA LEU A 9 8.51 -4.25 -1.79
C LEU A 9 8.96 -4.00 -0.35
N VAL A 10 9.82 -3.01 -0.13
CA VAL A 10 10.35 -2.66 1.19
C VAL A 10 9.24 -2.11 2.06
N GLY A 11 8.52 -1.09 1.60
CA GLY A 11 7.41 -0.50 2.31
C GLY A 11 6.28 -1.50 2.54
N GLY A 12 5.94 -2.32 1.55
CA GLY A 12 4.85 -3.29 1.64
C GLY A 12 5.16 -4.37 2.67
N THR A 13 6.41 -4.80 2.73
CA THR A 13 6.87 -5.74 3.76
C THR A 13 6.86 -5.10 5.14
N ILE A 14 7.39 -3.89 5.29
CA ILE A 14 7.42 -3.18 6.58
C ILE A 14 6.00 -2.92 7.10
N ILE A 15 5.12 -2.34 6.27
CA ILE A 15 3.74 -2.04 6.64
C ILE A 15 2.93 -3.32 6.85
N GLY A 16 3.18 -4.37 6.07
CA GLY A 16 2.64 -5.70 6.33
C GLY A 16 3.00 -6.17 7.74
N LEU A 17 4.27 -6.22 8.08
CA LEU A 17 4.72 -6.68 9.39
C LEU A 17 4.18 -5.82 10.54
N ILE A 18 4.17 -4.49 10.39
CA ILE A 18 3.57 -3.56 11.37
C ILE A 18 2.08 -3.84 11.52
N GLY A 19 1.38 -4.02 10.40
CA GLY A 19 -0.05 -4.32 10.41
C GLY A 19 -0.37 -5.63 11.12
N LYS A 20 0.50 -6.65 11.11
CA LYS A 20 0.34 -7.85 11.97
C LYS A 20 0.45 -7.52 13.47
N ALA A 21 1.33 -6.60 13.85
CA ALA A 21 1.50 -6.20 15.24
C ALA A 21 0.28 -5.43 15.77
N VAL A 22 -0.33 -4.61 14.91
CA VAL A 22 -1.50 -3.76 15.22
C VAL A 22 -2.83 -4.48 14.95
N ALA A 23 -2.84 -5.56 14.17
CA ALA A 23 -4.05 -6.28 13.77
C ALA A 23 -4.86 -6.76 14.99
N PRO A 24 -6.16 -6.43 15.06
CA PRO A 24 -7.06 -6.91 16.11
C PRO A 24 -7.41 -8.40 15.90
N GLY A 25 -7.43 -9.18 16.99
CA GLY A 25 -7.76 -10.60 17.00
C GLY A 25 -6.58 -11.52 17.34
N ASP A 26 -6.80 -12.83 17.27
CA ASP A 26 -5.75 -13.83 17.57
C ASP A 26 -4.61 -13.75 16.54
N ARG A 27 -3.49 -13.14 16.94
CA ARG A 27 -2.28 -12.93 16.13
C ARG A 27 -1.68 -14.22 15.53
N THR A 28 -2.06 -15.37 16.07
CA THR A 28 -1.62 -16.70 15.65
C THR A 28 -2.30 -17.18 14.36
N ARG A 29 -3.55 -16.76 14.10
CA ARG A 29 -4.31 -17.22 12.93
C ARG A 29 -4.03 -16.44 11.66
N PHE A 30 -3.37 -15.29 11.78
CA PHE A 30 -3.03 -14.45 10.64
C PHE A 30 -1.59 -14.71 10.20
N PRO A 31 -1.34 -15.49 9.13
CA PRO A 31 -0.01 -15.96 8.79
C PRO A 31 0.86 -14.83 8.23
N LEU A 32 2.17 -14.88 8.52
CA LEU A 32 3.14 -13.83 8.14
C LEU A 32 3.17 -13.57 6.63
N TRP A 33 3.05 -14.63 5.81
CA TRP A 33 3.04 -14.50 4.36
C TRP A 33 1.85 -13.66 3.86
N LEU A 34 0.67 -13.87 4.46
CA LEU A 34 -0.55 -13.17 4.06
C LEU A 34 -0.44 -11.69 4.42
N THR A 35 0.18 -11.39 5.56
CA THR A 35 0.37 -10.00 5.94
C THR A 35 1.34 -9.26 5.04
N THR A 36 2.47 -9.88 4.71
CA THR A 36 3.42 -9.32 3.74
C THR A 36 2.78 -9.17 2.35
N ALA A 37 2.00 -10.16 1.91
CA ALA A 37 1.27 -10.09 0.64
C ALA A 37 0.24 -8.95 0.63
N CYS A 38 -0.57 -8.81 1.68
CA CYS A 38 -1.51 -7.70 1.83
C CYS A 38 -0.81 -6.33 1.83
N GLY A 39 0.36 -6.22 2.46
CA GLY A 39 1.13 -4.97 2.46
C GLY A 39 1.66 -4.60 1.07
N ILE A 40 2.22 -5.57 0.33
CA ILE A 40 2.69 -5.35 -1.05
C ILE A 40 1.53 -5.00 -1.99
N VAL A 41 0.44 -5.79 -1.94
CA VAL A 41 -0.76 -5.53 -2.73
C VAL A 41 -1.34 -4.16 -2.39
N GLY A 42 -1.38 -3.80 -1.10
CA GLY A 42 -1.88 -2.50 -0.65
C GLY A 42 -1.04 -1.32 -1.17
N MET A 43 0.28 -1.47 -1.29
CA MET A 43 1.11 -0.43 -1.91
C MET A 43 0.90 -0.33 -3.43
N LEU A 44 0.72 -1.45 -4.12
CA LEU A 44 0.39 -1.46 -5.55
C LEU A 44 -0.98 -0.79 -5.80
N VAL A 45 -1.99 -1.22 -5.06
CA VAL A 45 -3.35 -0.64 -5.11
C VAL A 45 -3.32 0.82 -4.69
N GLY A 46 -2.53 1.20 -3.69
CA GLY A 46 -2.34 2.59 -3.28
C GLY A 46 -1.79 3.47 -4.40
N SER A 47 -0.82 2.98 -5.16
CA SER A 47 -0.28 3.69 -6.34
C SER A 47 -1.35 3.92 -7.39
N TYR A 48 -2.14 2.89 -7.68
CA TYR A 48 -3.24 2.96 -8.62
C TYR A 48 -4.32 3.94 -8.17
N LEU A 49 -4.76 3.85 -6.91
CA LEU A 49 -5.76 4.75 -6.33
C LEU A 49 -5.28 6.20 -6.30
N TYR A 50 -4.00 6.43 -5.98
CA TYR A 50 -3.41 7.77 -6.01
C TYR A 50 -3.49 8.38 -7.40
N TRP A 51 -3.14 7.61 -8.43
CA TRP A 51 -3.23 8.05 -9.82
C TRP A 51 -4.68 8.36 -10.25
N VAL A 52 -5.64 7.49 -9.91
CA VAL A 52 -7.05 7.69 -10.28
C VAL A 52 -7.67 8.90 -9.56
N VAL A 53 -7.37 9.08 -8.27
CA VAL A 53 -8.05 10.08 -7.42
C VAL A 53 -7.34 11.43 -7.42
N VAL A 54 -6.01 11.43 -7.42
CA VAL A 54 -5.18 12.64 -7.23
C VAL A 54 -4.38 12.97 -8.49
N GLY A 55 -3.84 11.96 -9.17
CA GLY A 55 -2.95 12.11 -10.32
C GLY A 55 -3.64 12.41 -11.65
N ASN A 56 -4.89 12.87 -11.67
CA ASN A 56 -5.60 13.08 -12.93
C ASN A 56 -5.14 14.41 -13.59
N ASN A 57 -4.09 14.35 -14.41
CA ASN A 57 -3.57 15.43 -15.27
C ASN A 57 -3.53 16.83 -14.63
N ASN A 58 -2.84 16.94 -13.50
CA ASN A 58 -2.64 18.21 -12.83
C ASN A 58 -1.47 18.98 -13.49
N GLY A 59 -1.75 19.67 -14.60
CA GLY A 59 -0.74 20.42 -15.39
C GLY A 59 -0.01 21.52 -14.61
N ASN A 60 -0.52 21.91 -13.43
CA ASN A 60 0.13 22.88 -12.55
C ASN A 60 1.27 22.27 -11.71
N PHE A 61 1.26 20.96 -11.48
CA PHE A 61 2.28 20.27 -10.68
C PHE A 61 3.34 19.60 -11.55
N ASP A 62 2.97 19.12 -12.75
CA ASP A 62 3.81 18.26 -13.59
C ASP A 62 3.90 18.69 -15.05
N LYS A 63 5.09 18.54 -15.64
CA LYS A 63 5.33 18.74 -17.09
C LYS A 63 5.25 17.42 -17.87
N HIS A 64 4.66 16.38 -17.29
CA HIS A 64 4.60 15.02 -17.82
C HIS A 64 3.18 14.47 -17.69
N PRO A 65 2.75 13.54 -18.56
CA PRO A 65 1.53 12.79 -18.35
C PRO A 65 1.63 12.02 -17.03
N ALA A 66 0.59 12.09 -16.20
CA ALA A 66 0.58 11.42 -14.91
C ALA A 66 0.42 9.89 -15.10
N GLU A 67 1.32 9.15 -14.48
CA GLU A 67 1.35 7.69 -14.50
C GLU A 67 1.14 7.13 -13.08
N MET A 68 0.68 5.88 -12.98
CA MET A 68 0.58 5.15 -11.70
C MET A 68 1.88 5.17 -10.88
N THR A 69 3.02 5.25 -11.56
CA THR A 69 4.34 5.23 -10.93
C THR A 69 4.97 6.61 -10.78
N ASN A 70 4.38 7.65 -11.40
CA ASN A 70 4.93 8.98 -11.43
C ASN A 70 3.83 10.03 -11.69
N ALA A 71 3.38 10.69 -10.61
CA ALA A 71 2.35 11.73 -10.65
C ALA A 71 2.81 13.03 -9.97
N THR A 72 4.12 13.18 -9.75
CA THR A 72 4.75 14.47 -9.38
C THR A 72 6.17 14.56 -9.97
N ASN A 73 6.62 15.75 -10.36
CA ASN A 73 8.03 15.99 -10.72
C ASN A 73 8.99 15.59 -9.57
N GLY A 74 9.74 14.50 -9.72
CA GLY A 74 10.74 14.04 -8.76
C GLY A 74 10.28 12.88 -7.85
N ILE A 75 10.70 12.88 -6.58
CA ILE A 75 10.29 11.85 -5.61
C ILE A 75 8.90 12.20 -5.07
N ASP A 76 7.92 11.40 -5.45
CA ASP A 76 6.51 11.56 -5.04
C ASP A 76 6.26 11.03 -3.62
N TRP A 77 6.72 11.79 -2.64
CA TRP A 77 6.59 11.45 -1.21
C TRP A 77 5.13 11.32 -0.77
N ILE A 78 4.23 12.09 -1.37
CA ILE A 78 2.79 12.08 -1.06
C ILE A 78 2.17 10.77 -1.51
N ARG A 79 2.48 10.31 -2.73
CA ARG A 79 2.09 8.96 -3.19
C ARG A 79 2.60 7.89 -2.25
N HIS A 80 3.84 7.97 -1.77
CA HIS A 80 4.39 6.98 -0.85
C HIS A 80 3.66 6.96 0.50
N LEU A 81 3.31 8.13 1.05
CA LEU A 81 2.49 8.20 2.26
C LEU A 81 1.08 7.61 2.05
N TRP A 82 0.47 7.88 0.90
CA TRP A 82 -0.82 7.31 0.51
C TRP A 82 -0.76 5.78 0.38
N GLN A 83 0.28 5.26 -0.29
CA GLN A 83 0.52 3.82 -0.40
C GLN A 83 0.61 3.15 0.97
N VAL A 84 1.30 3.78 1.93
CA VAL A 84 1.41 3.30 3.31
C VAL A 84 0.04 3.24 3.99
N ALA A 85 -0.79 4.28 3.85
CA ALA A 85 -2.14 4.31 4.41
C ALA A 85 -3.03 3.20 3.82
N VAL A 86 -3.04 3.05 2.49
CA VAL A 86 -3.82 2.00 1.81
C VAL A 86 -3.34 0.61 2.18
N ALA A 87 -2.01 0.41 2.31
CA ALA A 87 -1.44 -0.86 2.76
C ALA A 87 -1.84 -1.20 4.20
N ALA A 88 -1.83 -0.23 5.10
CA ALA A 88 -2.29 -0.44 6.47
C ALA A 88 -3.78 -0.87 6.51
N ILE A 89 -4.63 -0.21 5.73
CA ILE A 89 -6.06 -0.56 5.60
C ILE A 89 -6.23 -1.98 5.04
N ALA A 90 -5.49 -2.32 3.97
CA ALA A 90 -5.55 -3.64 3.36
C ALA A 90 -5.15 -4.76 4.33
N VAL A 91 -4.13 -4.53 5.16
CA VAL A 91 -3.69 -5.48 6.18
C VAL A 91 -4.74 -5.67 7.28
N ILE A 92 -5.32 -4.58 7.77
CA ILE A 92 -6.38 -4.63 8.80
C ILE A 92 -7.63 -5.34 8.24
N ALA A 93 -8.03 -5.03 7.00
CA ALA A 93 -9.13 -5.72 6.35
C ALA A 93 -8.84 -7.22 6.19
N GLY A 94 -7.62 -7.58 5.76
CA GLY A 94 -7.16 -8.96 5.66
C GLY A 94 -7.20 -9.69 7.01
N SER A 95 -6.75 -9.06 8.09
CA SER A 95 -6.76 -9.69 9.42
C SER A 95 -8.18 -9.98 9.92
N ILE A 96 -9.11 -9.05 9.69
CA ILE A 96 -10.52 -9.20 10.07
C ILE A 96 -11.19 -10.32 9.27
N LEU A 97 -11.00 -10.34 7.95
CA LEU A 97 -11.62 -11.35 7.06
C LEU A 97 -11.11 -12.76 7.37
N THR A 98 -9.83 -12.89 7.69
CA THR A 98 -9.21 -14.19 8.00
C THR A 98 -9.49 -14.64 9.44
N GLY A 99 -9.65 -13.70 10.37
CA GLY A 99 -9.92 -13.98 11.79
C GLY A 99 -11.33 -14.51 12.08
N ARG A 100 -12.32 -14.27 11.19
CA ARG A 100 -13.73 -14.65 11.40
C ARG A 100 -14.07 -16.12 11.16
N ARG A 101 -13.15 -16.99 10.73
CA ARG A 101 -13.43 -18.45 10.68
C ARG A 101 -13.42 -19.03 12.09
N LYS A 102 -14.55 -18.96 12.79
CA LYS A 102 -14.88 -19.87 13.90
C LYS A 102 -15.62 -21.07 13.31
N SER A 103 -15.24 -22.24 13.81
CA SER A 103 -15.93 -23.52 13.65
C SER A 103 -17.40 -23.43 14.03
#